data_AF-A0A428PVR3-F1
#
_entry.id   AF-A0A428PVR3-F1
#
_cell.length_a   1.000
_cell.length_b   1.000
_cell.length_c   1.000
_cell.angle_alpha   90.00
_cell.angle_beta   90.00
_cell.angle_gamma   90.00
#
_symmetry.space_group_name_H-M   'P 1'
#
loop_
_entity.id
_entity.type
_entity.pdbx_description
1 polymer ?
#
loop_
_entity_poly.entity_id
_entity_poly.type
_entity_poly.pdbx_seq_one_letter_code
_entity_poly.pdbx_strand_id
1 'polypeptide(L)'
;MAFRLALRAHTSRTLCSITAGSRRAYSTGNGSSYFTVNLGSKQKDLAALLQSVKPQIKLSNTSRHDAAVILATPEYARWLEEDDFMAEFVELLSGFEKMEQFHVLGAVVDHIAPPVPANKPIQGLSIVRGSVSSILPELWSEAPPKAREDANKVAALTFDLGNPHLTVPLTNTTFQNHKTSTLIASRYDLSRDSPKLLEKMEKHWQQVTLPLREQLPSIKDLGIWAPLVPLTQPRVVTESFGNIVRRVNVDDESVPASNELEPAVDELHSRKSNLVQSPMGIWAVITPPTFAQVGSNASRSADPDPEATFGENLNITDLVASTSSHLHGLYGQGGRLYQILSGGGGWGAKKGLLSLDPQRTHFALSEEEEMQRFIQAMDGGNFVPVGSKIQFFVSTETSATEASGTPSPGVVFGTASRIHDSTDAESDTVVLENHFGALSNDGIFVTSSDAAAETTPGYNNDWKLNVPNSRIFVADQE
;
A
#
# COMPACT_ATOMS: atom_id res chain seq x y z
N MET A 1 -2.50 79.36 -5.39
CA MET A 1 -2.43 79.12 -3.94
C MET A 1 -2.46 77.62 -3.70
N ALA A 2 -1.40 77.09 -3.11
CA ALA A 2 -1.13 75.67 -2.88
C ALA A 2 -2.01 75.10 -1.73
N PHE A 3 -2.20 73.79 -1.52
CA PHE A 3 -1.18 72.80 -1.17
C PHE A 3 -1.76 71.34 -1.12
N ARG A 4 -0.90 70.40 -1.56
CA ARG A 4 -0.66 69.00 -1.09
C ARG A 4 -1.76 67.93 -1.08
N LEU A 5 -1.56 66.93 -1.95
CA LEU A 5 -1.87 65.51 -1.72
C LEU A 5 -0.79 64.83 -0.86
N ALA A 6 -1.22 64.01 0.11
CA ALA A 6 -0.42 62.95 0.70
C ALA A 6 -1.35 61.75 0.99
N LEU A 7 -1.08 60.62 0.33
CA LEU A 7 -1.69 59.32 0.61
C LEU A 7 -1.09 58.73 1.89
N ARG A 8 -1.95 58.25 2.79
CA ARG A 8 -1.60 57.29 3.85
C ARG A 8 -2.58 56.12 3.80
N ALA A 9 -2.02 54.92 3.75
CA ALA A 9 -2.69 53.64 3.80
C ALA A 9 -3.38 53.42 5.15
N HIS A 10 -4.57 52.82 5.13
CA HIS A 10 -5.25 52.33 6.31
C HIS A 10 -5.09 50.81 6.44
N THR A 11 -4.48 50.43 7.55
CA THR A 11 -4.57 49.13 8.22
C THR A 11 -6.01 48.65 8.34
N SER A 12 -6.28 47.39 8.00
CA SER A 12 -7.43 46.67 8.55
C SER A 12 -6.98 45.30 9.06
N ARG A 13 -7.02 45.16 10.38
CA ARG A 13 -7.00 43.88 11.10
C ARG A 13 -8.36 43.24 10.90
N THR A 14 -8.41 42.05 10.31
CA THR A 14 -9.57 41.16 10.43
C THR A 14 -9.13 39.91 11.19
N LEU A 15 -9.59 39.84 12.43
CA LEU A 15 -9.67 38.61 13.21
C LEU A 15 -10.48 37.59 12.42
N CYS A 16 -9.88 36.44 12.10
CA CYS A 16 -10.63 35.29 11.61
C CYS A 16 -10.99 34.43 12.83
N SER A 17 -12.26 34.45 13.18
CA SER A 17 -12.88 33.55 14.14
C SER A 17 -12.80 32.12 13.62
N ILE A 18 -12.21 31.24 14.42
CA ILE A 18 -12.24 29.79 14.23
C ILE A 18 -13.67 29.33 14.55
N THR A 19 -14.48 29.06 13.53
CA THR A 19 -15.73 28.31 13.67
C THR A 19 -15.52 26.88 13.19
N ALA A 20 -15.87 25.96 14.09
CA ALA A 20 -15.90 24.51 13.92
C ALA A 20 -16.23 24.05 12.48
N GLY A 21 -15.30 23.32 11.89
CA GLY A 21 -15.38 22.78 10.54
C GLY A 21 -16.52 21.77 10.40
N SER A 22 -17.55 22.19 9.68
CA SER A 22 -18.53 21.45 8.87
C SER A 22 -18.38 19.91 8.87
N ARG A 23 -19.29 19.23 9.60
CA ARG A 23 -19.68 17.83 9.34
C ARG A 23 -20.38 17.79 7.98
N ARG A 24 -19.68 17.41 6.91
CA ARG A 24 -20.34 16.99 5.67
C ARG A 24 -20.78 15.54 5.84
N ALA A 25 -22.09 15.33 5.96
CA ALA A 25 -22.69 14.02 5.71
C ALA A 25 -22.46 13.70 4.23
N TYR A 26 -21.76 12.61 3.95
CA TYR A 26 -21.67 12.06 2.60
C TYR A 26 -23.10 11.69 2.17
N SER A 27 -23.60 12.40 1.15
CA SER A 27 -24.96 12.24 0.66
C SER A 27 -25.00 11.04 -0.28
N THR A 28 -25.73 10.01 0.13
CA THR A 28 -25.93 8.74 -0.59
C THR A 28 -26.48 8.94 -2.00
N GLY A 29 -25.72 8.55 -3.01
CA GLY A 29 -26.17 8.42 -4.40
C GLY A 29 -25.54 7.16 -5.02
N ASN A 30 -26.38 6.13 -5.21
CA ASN A 30 -26.05 4.75 -5.61
C ASN A 30 -25.29 3.90 -4.57
N GLY A 31 -25.82 2.70 -4.30
CA GLY A 31 -25.30 1.79 -3.29
C GLY A 31 -23.88 1.34 -3.64
N SER A 32 -22.91 1.86 -2.89
CA SER A 32 -21.51 1.43 -3.01
C SER A 32 -21.38 -0.07 -2.78
N SER A 33 -20.57 -0.73 -3.61
CA SER A 33 -20.15 -2.10 -3.39
C SER A 33 -19.14 -2.23 -2.25
N TYR A 34 -18.52 -1.14 -1.78
CA TYR A 34 -17.55 -1.18 -0.70
C TYR A 34 -17.54 0.05 0.21
N PHE A 35 -17.22 -0.16 1.49
CA PHE A 35 -17.19 0.87 2.52
C PHE A 35 -16.27 0.45 3.67
N THR A 36 -15.83 1.44 4.45
CA THR A 36 -14.99 1.25 5.62
C THR A 36 -15.66 1.83 6.85
N VAL A 37 -15.54 1.15 7.99
CA VAL A 37 -16.06 1.59 9.28
C VAL A 37 -14.89 1.81 10.22
N ASN A 38 -14.64 3.06 10.58
CA ASN A 38 -13.72 3.41 11.66
C ASN A 38 -14.43 3.24 13.00
N LEU A 39 -13.95 2.34 13.84
CA LEU A 39 -14.52 2.01 15.14
C LEU A 39 -13.81 2.67 16.32
N GLY A 40 -12.58 3.17 16.08
CA GLY A 40 -11.69 3.60 17.17
C GLY A 40 -11.38 2.46 18.14
N SER A 41 -10.68 2.75 19.25
CA SER A 41 -10.25 1.73 20.22
C SER A 41 -11.30 1.35 21.28
N LYS A 42 -12.48 2.00 21.27
CA LYS A 42 -13.50 1.85 22.34
C LYS A 42 -14.59 0.83 22.01
N GLN A 43 -14.89 0.58 20.74
CA GLN A 43 -16.11 -0.09 20.35
C GLN A 43 -15.96 -1.61 20.30
N LYS A 44 -16.15 -2.30 21.43
CA LYS A 44 -16.04 -3.78 21.52
C LYS A 44 -17.36 -4.54 21.51
N ASP A 45 -18.49 -3.83 21.42
CA ASP A 45 -19.84 -4.41 21.49
C ASP A 45 -20.55 -4.40 20.13
N LEU A 46 -21.11 -5.55 19.76
CA LEU A 46 -21.85 -5.79 18.51
C LEU A 46 -23.12 -4.95 18.44
N ALA A 47 -23.90 -4.90 19.51
CA ALA A 47 -25.17 -4.17 19.50
C ALA A 47 -24.92 -2.69 19.27
N ALA A 48 -23.90 -2.15 19.94
CA ALA A 48 -23.50 -0.76 19.77
C ALA A 48 -22.90 -0.50 18.36
N LEU A 49 -22.14 -1.44 17.78
CA LEU A 49 -21.66 -1.36 16.39
C LEU A 49 -22.82 -1.29 15.40
N LEU A 50 -23.75 -2.25 15.47
CA LEU A 50 -24.90 -2.29 14.57
C LEU A 50 -25.77 -1.04 14.73
N GLN A 51 -25.96 -0.54 15.95
CA GLN A 51 -26.70 0.69 16.20
C GLN A 51 -26.02 1.94 15.62
N SER A 52 -24.69 2.01 15.60
CA SER A 52 -23.97 3.16 15.04
C SER A 52 -23.84 3.07 13.51
N VAL A 53 -23.70 1.87 12.96
CA VAL A 53 -23.49 1.62 11.53
C VAL A 53 -24.80 1.59 10.74
N LYS A 54 -25.84 0.89 11.22
CA LYS A 54 -27.15 0.78 10.54
C LYS A 54 -27.73 2.12 10.04
N PRO A 55 -27.72 3.22 10.82
CA PRO A 55 -28.27 4.49 10.35
C PRO A 55 -27.35 5.23 9.37
N GLN A 56 -26.04 4.90 9.37
CA GLN A 56 -25.06 5.55 8.49
C GLN A 56 -24.96 4.88 7.12
N ILE A 57 -25.34 3.59 7.01
CA ILE A 57 -25.23 2.85 5.75
C ILE A 57 -26.62 2.49 5.21
N LYS A 58 -26.95 3.02 4.05
CA LYS A 58 -28.09 2.52 3.27
C LYS A 58 -27.66 1.33 2.43
N LEU A 59 -27.64 0.13 3.03
CA LEU A 59 -27.35 -1.12 2.33
C LEU A 59 -28.55 -1.57 1.49
N SER A 60 -28.83 -0.87 0.39
CA SER A 60 -29.65 -1.46 -0.67
C SER A 60 -28.87 -2.61 -1.31
N ASN A 61 -29.54 -3.74 -1.60
CA ASN A 61 -28.95 -4.88 -2.28
C ASN A 61 -29.60 -5.13 -3.66
N THR A 62 -29.89 -4.05 -4.39
CA THR A 62 -30.51 -4.11 -5.73
C THR A 62 -29.68 -4.94 -6.71
N SER A 63 -28.37 -4.98 -6.53
CA SER A 63 -27.42 -5.79 -7.31
C SER A 63 -27.35 -7.26 -6.88
N ARG A 64 -28.19 -7.70 -5.93
CA ARG A 64 -28.28 -9.08 -5.42
C ARG A 64 -26.92 -9.68 -5.02
N HIS A 65 -26.11 -8.91 -4.30
CA HIS A 65 -24.87 -9.40 -3.70
C HIS A 65 -25.18 -10.58 -2.76
N ASP A 66 -24.48 -11.69 -2.98
CA ASP A 66 -24.55 -12.93 -2.20
C ASP A 66 -23.20 -13.24 -1.51
N ALA A 67 -22.23 -12.32 -1.59
CA ALA A 67 -20.94 -12.44 -0.94
C ALA A 67 -20.40 -11.12 -0.38
N ALA A 68 -19.55 -11.23 0.64
CA ALA A 68 -18.75 -10.13 1.16
C ALA A 68 -17.32 -10.55 1.55
N VAL A 69 -16.37 -9.63 1.39
CA VAL A 69 -15.04 -9.72 2.03
C VAL A 69 -14.98 -8.68 3.14
N ILE A 70 -14.56 -9.11 4.33
CA ILE A 70 -14.42 -8.27 5.52
C ILE A 70 -12.97 -8.32 5.95
N LEU A 71 -12.30 -7.17 5.86
CA LEU A 71 -10.99 -6.96 6.46
C LEU A 71 -11.19 -6.34 7.84
N ALA A 72 -10.58 -6.91 8.87
CA ALA A 72 -10.68 -6.44 10.24
C ALA A 72 -9.28 -6.16 10.83
N THR A 73 -9.15 -5.14 11.68
CA THR A 73 -7.92 -4.96 12.48
C THR A 73 -7.81 -6.02 13.60
N PRO A 74 -6.62 -6.27 14.16
CA PRO A 74 -6.39 -7.38 15.09
C PRO A 74 -7.27 -7.36 16.34
N GLU A 75 -7.69 -6.18 16.80
CA GLU A 75 -8.59 -6.02 17.94
C GLU A 75 -10.00 -6.59 17.71
N TYR A 76 -10.41 -6.75 16.44
CA TYR A 76 -11.71 -7.31 16.04
C TYR A 76 -11.59 -8.74 15.48
N ALA A 77 -10.43 -9.39 15.62
CA ALA A 77 -10.20 -10.74 15.09
C ALA A 77 -11.24 -11.77 15.59
N ARG A 78 -11.65 -11.66 16.87
CA ARG A 78 -12.63 -12.56 17.49
C ARG A 78 -14.01 -12.48 16.84
N TRP A 79 -14.41 -11.31 16.36
CA TRP A 79 -15.71 -11.12 15.72
C TRP A 79 -15.88 -11.98 14.47
N LEU A 80 -14.80 -12.16 13.70
CA LEU A 80 -14.82 -13.02 12.50
C LEU A 80 -14.96 -14.52 12.84
N GLU A 81 -14.72 -14.91 14.10
CA GLU A 81 -14.84 -16.29 14.56
C GLU A 81 -16.17 -16.60 15.25
N GLU A 82 -16.83 -15.58 15.81
CA GLU A 82 -18.08 -15.72 16.54
C GLU A 82 -19.26 -15.90 15.58
N ASP A 83 -19.83 -17.10 15.53
CA ASP A 83 -20.86 -17.45 14.54
C ASP A 83 -22.15 -16.63 14.74
N ASP A 84 -22.54 -16.37 15.99
CA ASP A 84 -23.71 -15.53 16.32
C ASP A 84 -23.48 -14.07 15.88
N PHE A 85 -22.28 -13.53 16.14
CA PHE A 85 -21.89 -12.20 15.69
C PHE A 85 -21.99 -12.09 14.17
N MET A 86 -21.39 -13.06 13.48
CA MET A 86 -21.33 -13.04 12.02
C MET A 86 -22.69 -13.27 11.39
N ALA A 87 -23.60 -14.01 12.02
CA ALA A 87 -24.97 -14.16 11.56
C ALA A 87 -25.72 -12.81 11.54
N GLU A 88 -25.67 -12.03 12.62
CA GLU A 88 -26.27 -10.69 12.66
C GLU A 88 -25.63 -9.73 11.65
N PHE A 89 -24.31 -9.83 11.48
CA PHE A 89 -23.60 -8.99 10.52
C PHE A 89 -23.91 -9.37 9.07
N VAL A 90 -24.07 -10.66 8.78
CA VAL A 90 -24.53 -11.15 7.47
C VAL A 90 -25.94 -10.66 7.17
N GLU A 91 -26.84 -10.63 8.14
CA GLU A 91 -28.17 -10.05 7.98
C GLU A 91 -28.06 -8.59 7.52
N LEU A 92 -27.18 -7.80 8.16
CA LEU A 92 -26.91 -6.42 7.75
C LEU A 92 -26.35 -6.34 6.30
N LEU A 93 -25.35 -7.16 5.96
CA LEU A 93 -24.64 -7.09 4.68
C LEU A 93 -25.47 -7.57 3.49
N SER A 94 -26.32 -8.58 3.71
CA SER A 94 -27.24 -9.13 2.70
C SER A 94 -28.33 -8.14 2.27
N GLY A 95 -28.60 -7.12 3.10
CA GLY A 95 -29.57 -6.08 2.81
C GLY A 95 -31.00 -6.61 2.75
N PHE A 96 -31.90 -5.86 2.09
CA PHE A 96 -33.34 -6.13 2.14
C PHE A 96 -33.85 -7.16 1.12
N GLU A 97 -33.00 -7.61 0.19
CA GLU A 97 -33.40 -8.56 -0.86
C GLU A 97 -33.29 -10.00 -0.36
N LYS A 98 -34.27 -10.84 -0.70
CA LYS A 98 -34.25 -12.26 -0.31
C LYS A 98 -33.19 -13.02 -1.10
N MET A 99 -32.17 -13.50 -0.40
CA MET A 99 -31.19 -14.46 -0.90
C MET A 99 -31.39 -15.80 -0.19
N GLU A 100 -31.00 -16.91 -0.83
CA GLU A 100 -31.02 -18.22 -0.20
C GLU A 100 -29.77 -18.46 0.65
N GLN A 101 -28.62 -17.99 0.18
CA GLN A 101 -27.33 -18.16 0.83
C GLN A 101 -26.51 -16.87 0.78
N PHE A 102 -25.58 -16.73 1.71
CA PHE A 102 -24.61 -15.64 1.73
C PHE A 102 -23.23 -16.15 2.12
N HIS A 103 -22.21 -15.69 1.42
CA HIS A 103 -20.82 -16.10 1.59
C HIS A 103 -20.00 -14.97 2.19
N VAL A 104 -19.13 -15.29 3.14
CA VAL A 104 -18.23 -14.31 3.76
C VAL A 104 -16.81 -14.82 3.71
N LEU A 105 -15.90 -13.97 3.27
CA LEU A 105 -14.47 -14.12 3.52
C LEU A 105 -14.04 -13.10 4.59
N GLY A 106 -13.79 -13.57 5.80
CA GLY A 106 -13.24 -12.75 6.88
C GLY A 106 -11.72 -12.87 6.91
N ALA A 107 -11.02 -11.74 6.95
CA ALA A 107 -9.57 -11.70 7.07
C ALA A 107 -9.13 -10.65 8.09
N VAL A 108 -8.09 -10.96 8.87
CA VAL A 108 -7.50 -9.99 9.80
C VAL A 108 -6.23 -9.43 9.18
N VAL A 109 -6.18 -8.13 8.99
CA VAL A 109 -5.05 -7.37 8.43
C VAL A 109 -4.36 -6.58 9.55
N ASP A 110 -3.13 -6.11 9.32
CA ASP A 110 -2.42 -5.30 10.33
C ASP A 110 -3.20 -4.02 10.65
N HIS A 111 -3.61 -3.28 9.61
CA HIS A 111 -4.43 -2.07 9.74
C HIS A 111 -5.37 -1.88 8.56
N ILE A 112 -6.40 -1.05 8.74
CA ILE A 112 -7.22 -0.56 7.62
C ILE A 112 -6.58 0.71 7.06
N ALA A 113 -6.46 0.77 5.74
CA ALA A 113 -5.89 1.95 5.09
C ALA A 113 -6.84 3.15 5.26
N PRO A 114 -6.31 4.36 5.48
CA PRO A 114 -7.12 5.57 5.37
C PRO A 114 -7.20 6.04 3.90
N PRO A 115 -8.19 6.88 3.55
CA PRO A 115 -8.23 7.53 2.24
C PRO A 115 -6.97 8.37 2.00
N VAL A 116 -6.41 8.34 0.79
CA VAL A 116 -5.26 9.18 0.43
C VAL A 116 -5.71 10.66 0.37
N PRO A 117 -4.96 11.63 0.93
CA PRO A 117 -3.58 11.54 1.41
C PRO A 117 -3.46 11.40 2.95
N ALA A 118 -4.42 10.78 3.64
CA ALA A 118 -4.24 10.51 5.07
C ALA A 118 -3.25 9.36 5.30
N ASN A 119 -2.47 9.45 6.39
CA ASN A 119 -1.52 8.40 6.78
C ASN A 119 -1.92 7.65 8.04
N LYS A 120 -2.74 8.24 8.91
CA LYS A 120 -3.17 7.60 10.17
C LYS A 120 -4.00 6.36 9.86
N PRO A 121 -3.55 5.15 10.23
CA PRO A 121 -4.32 3.94 9.99
C PRO A 121 -5.67 3.96 10.70
N ILE A 122 -6.68 3.32 10.10
CA ILE A 122 -8.01 3.17 10.67
C ILE A 122 -8.05 1.89 11.51
N GLN A 123 -8.67 1.98 12.68
CA GLN A 123 -9.01 0.85 13.53
C GLN A 123 -10.47 0.48 13.27
N GLY A 124 -10.75 -0.72 12.77
CA GLY A 124 -12.11 -1.10 12.37
C GLY A 124 -12.17 -2.12 11.26
N LEU A 125 -13.15 -1.94 10.36
CA LEU A 125 -13.52 -2.88 9.32
C LEU A 125 -13.48 -2.23 7.92
N SER A 126 -13.03 -2.95 6.90
CA SER A 126 -13.14 -2.57 5.48
C SER A 126 -13.85 -3.67 4.72
N ILE A 127 -14.92 -3.34 4.00
CA ILE A 127 -15.90 -4.30 3.50
C ILE A 127 -16.16 -4.07 2.03
N VAL A 128 -16.19 -5.15 1.26
CA VAL A 128 -16.65 -5.19 -0.14
C VAL A 128 -17.73 -6.26 -0.29
N ARG A 129 -18.76 -5.97 -1.08
CA ARG A 129 -19.87 -6.85 -1.41
C ARG A 129 -19.91 -7.10 -2.92
N GLY A 130 -20.36 -8.28 -3.31
CA GLY A 130 -20.40 -8.70 -4.70
C GLY A 130 -21.14 -10.01 -4.90
N SER A 131 -21.08 -10.54 -6.12
CA SER A 131 -21.44 -11.94 -6.36
C SER A 131 -20.27 -12.85 -5.97
N VAL A 132 -20.50 -13.96 -5.27
CA VAL A 132 -19.49 -14.96 -4.92
C VAL A 132 -18.69 -15.41 -6.14
N SER A 133 -19.39 -15.61 -7.27
CA SER A 133 -18.78 -16.03 -8.54
C SER A 133 -17.86 -14.98 -9.16
N SER A 134 -18.06 -13.71 -8.82
CA SER A 134 -17.30 -12.58 -9.36
C SER A 134 -16.18 -12.15 -8.42
N ILE A 135 -16.47 -11.94 -7.13
CA ILE A 135 -15.50 -11.37 -6.19
C ILE A 135 -14.66 -12.41 -5.45
N LEU A 136 -15.13 -13.67 -5.37
CA LEU A 136 -14.50 -14.74 -4.60
C LEU A 136 -14.39 -16.03 -5.43
N PRO A 137 -13.63 -16.01 -6.55
CA PRO A 137 -13.40 -17.23 -7.33
C PRO A 137 -12.78 -18.31 -6.46
N GLU A 138 -13.25 -19.55 -6.61
CA GLU A 138 -12.69 -20.71 -5.91
C GLU A 138 -12.71 -20.61 -4.36
N LEU A 139 -13.67 -19.86 -3.79
CA LEU A 139 -13.79 -19.65 -2.35
C LEU A 139 -13.75 -20.94 -1.52
N TRP A 140 -14.40 -22.00 -2.01
CA TRP A 140 -14.53 -23.29 -1.31
C TRP A 140 -13.50 -24.32 -1.76
N SER A 141 -12.57 -23.94 -2.64
CA SER A 141 -11.43 -24.78 -2.99
C SER A 141 -10.39 -24.73 -1.87
N GLU A 142 -9.79 -25.88 -1.56
CA GLU A 142 -8.62 -25.93 -0.68
C GLU A 142 -7.43 -25.27 -1.40
N ALA A 143 -6.73 -24.38 -0.70
CA ALA A 143 -5.53 -23.73 -1.17
C ALA A 143 -4.43 -23.85 -0.09
N PRO A 144 -3.87 -25.06 0.09
CA PRO A 144 -2.79 -25.26 1.07
C PRO A 144 -1.50 -24.55 0.62
N PRO A 145 -0.56 -24.32 1.54
CA PRO A 145 0.77 -23.81 1.20
C PRO A 145 1.42 -24.69 0.12
N LYS A 146 1.87 -24.06 -0.98
CA LYS A 146 2.51 -24.79 -2.09
C LYS A 146 3.88 -25.34 -1.69
N ALA A 147 4.64 -24.57 -0.91
CA ALA A 147 5.94 -24.96 -0.41
C ALA A 147 5.91 -25.24 1.09
N ARG A 148 6.77 -26.16 1.55
CA ARG A 148 6.88 -26.51 2.98
C ARG A 148 7.28 -25.31 3.85
N GLU A 149 8.09 -24.40 3.31
CA GLU A 149 8.51 -23.18 4.00
C GLU A 149 7.39 -22.16 4.21
N ASP A 150 6.34 -22.21 3.39
CA ASP A 150 5.17 -21.34 3.52
C ASP A 150 4.20 -21.83 4.61
N ALA A 151 4.30 -23.07 5.06
CA ALA A 151 3.38 -23.66 6.04
C ALA A 151 3.32 -22.88 7.37
N ASN A 152 4.39 -22.16 7.72
CA ASN A 152 4.45 -21.32 8.92
C ASN A 152 4.33 -19.82 8.62
N LYS A 153 4.20 -19.41 7.36
CA LYS A 153 3.96 -18.00 7.02
C LYS A 153 2.52 -17.62 7.34
N VAL A 154 2.30 -16.33 7.58
CA VAL A 154 0.94 -15.78 7.66
C VAL A 154 0.25 -15.98 6.31
N ALA A 155 -1.06 -16.25 6.35
CA ALA A 155 -1.90 -16.27 5.17
C ALA A 155 -1.86 -14.92 4.42
N ALA A 156 -2.34 -14.90 3.18
CA ALA A 156 -2.39 -13.68 2.38
C ALA A 156 -3.64 -13.60 1.51
N LEU A 157 -4.02 -12.37 1.16
CA LEU A 157 -5.04 -12.08 0.16
C LEU A 157 -4.37 -11.53 -1.09
N THR A 158 -4.77 -12.02 -2.27
CA THR A 158 -4.38 -11.42 -3.55
C THR A 158 -5.57 -10.70 -4.15
N PHE A 159 -5.50 -9.38 -4.25
CA PHE A 159 -6.51 -8.54 -4.88
C PHE A 159 -6.23 -8.42 -6.37
N ASP A 160 -7.19 -8.85 -7.18
CA ASP A 160 -7.17 -8.71 -8.62
C ASP A 160 -7.78 -7.35 -9.00
N LEU A 161 -6.94 -6.49 -9.59
CA LEU A 161 -7.30 -5.18 -10.13
C LEU A 161 -7.37 -5.19 -11.67
N GLY A 162 -7.31 -6.36 -12.31
CA GLY A 162 -6.94 -6.56 -13.71
C GLY A 162 -5.44 -6.85 -13.82
N ASN A 163 -4.67 -5.84 -14.21
CA ASN A 163 -3.22 -5.89 -14.22
C ASN A 163 -2.69 -4.57 -13.65
N PRO A 164 -2.16 -4.54 -12.41
CA PRO A 164 -1.53 -5.65 -11.68
C PRO A 164 -2.42 -6.33 -10.62
N HIS A 165 -1.93 -7.42 -10.04
CA HIS A 165 -2.46 -8.05 -8.82
C HIS A 165 -1.67 -7.57 -7.60
N LEU A 166 -2.36 -7.41 -6.46
CA LEU A 166 -1.76 -6.98 -5.20
C LEU A 166 -1.90 -8.06 -4.14
N THR A 167 -0.80 -8.59 -3.62
CA THR A 167 -0.81 -9.55 -2.51
C THR A 167 -0.48 -8.86 -1.19
N VAL A 168 -1.40 -8.99 -0.23
CA VAL A 168 -1.35 -8.42 1.11
C VAL A 168 -1.21 -9.55 2.13
N PRO A 169 -0.05 -9.68 2.80
CA PRO A 169 0.10 -10.56 3.94
C PRO A 169 -0.86 -10.16 5.05
N LEU A 170 -1.46 -11.15 5.70
CA LEU A 170 -2.33 -10.95 6.85
C LEU A 170 -1.50 -10.77 8.13
N THR A 171 -2.11 -10.18 9.16
CA THR A 171 -1.44 -10.04 10.46
C THR A 171 -1.22 -11.41 11.10
N ASN A 172 -0.18 -11.50 11.91
CA ASN A 172 -0.05 -12.62 12.83
C ASN A 172 -1.13 -12.49 13.94
N THR A 173 -1.99 -13.50 14.09
CA THR A 173 -3.08 -13.48 15.07
C THR A 173 -2.85 -14.40 16.28
N THR A 174 -1.62 -14.89 16.46
CA THR A 174 -1.31 -15.91 17.50
C THR A 174 -1.65 -15.42 18.90
N PHE A 175 -1.50 -14.12 19.16
CA PHE A 175 -1.82 -13.52 20.46
C PHE A 175 -3.30 -13.12 20.61
N GLN A 176 -4.07 -13.12 19.53
CA GLN A 176 -5.49 -12.74 19.51
C GLN A 176 -6.39 -13.97 19.65
N ASN A 177 -6.08 -15.04 18.91
CA ASN A 177 -6.90 -16.26 18.82
C ASN A 177 -6.09 -17.56 18.61
N HIS A 178 -4.78 -17.56 18.89
CA HIS A 178 -3.92 -18.75 18.80
C HIS A 178 -3.71 -19.34 17.40
N LYS A 179 -4.03 -18.58 16.34
CA LYS A 179 -3.76 -18.96 14.94
C LYS A 179 -2.65 -18.10 14.37
N THR A 180 -1.81 -18.67 13.49
CA THR A 180 -0.77 -17.89 12.78
C THR A 180 -1.38 -16.72 12.02
N SER A 181 -2.55 -16.91 11.42
CA SER A 181 -3.32 -15.87 10.74
C SER A 181 -4.80 -16.25 10.77
N THR A 182 -5.67 -15.26 10.61
CA THR A 182 -7.12 -15.46 10.55
C THR A 182 -7.64 -15.13 9.17
N LEU A 183 -7.93 -16.16 8.40
CA LEU A 183 -8.57 -16.10 7.09
C LEU A 183 -9.62 -17.21 7.01
N ILE A 184 -10.90 -16.82 7.00
CA ILE A 184 -12.01 -17.75 7.19
C ILE A 184 -13.05 -17.50 6.09
N ALA A 185 -13.38 -18.55 5.34
CA ALA A 185 -14.55 -18.59 4.48
C ALA A 185 -15.74 -19.17 5.25
N SER A 186 -16.88 -18.50 5.22
CA SER A 186 -18.12 -18.91 5.90
C SER A 186 -19.30 -18.84 4.93
N ARG A 187 -20.23 -19.80 5.05
CA ARG A 187 -21.48 -19.89 4.27
C ARG A 187 -22.67 -19.87 5.21
N TYR A 188 -23.64 -19.01 4.93
CA TYR A 188 -24.84 -18.86 5.74
C TYR A 188 -26.09 -19.19 4.92
N ASP A 189 -27.06 -19.86 5.56
CA ASP A 189 -28.42 -20.05 5.08
C ASP A 189 -29.27 -18.83 5.48
N LEU A 190 -29.88 -18.19 4.49
CA LEU A 190 -30.76 -17.04 4.64
C LEU A 190 -32.24 -17.37 4.40
N SER A 191 -32.58 -18.64 4.15
CA SER A 191 -33.96 -19.07 3.91
C SER A 191 -34.87 -19.03 5.15
N ARG A 192 -34.27 -18.80 6.33
CA ARG A 192 -34.93 -18.81 7.64
C ARG A 192 -35.07 -17.38 8.19
N ASP A 193 -35.79 -17.25 9.30
CA ASP A 193 -35.97 -15.95 9.98
C ASP A 193 -34.66 -15.31 10.46
N SER A 194 -33.61 -16.11 10.70
CA SER A 194 -32.28 -15.63 11.08
C SER A 194 -31.19 -16.37 10.28
N PRO A 195 -30.11 -15.68 9.87
CA PRO A 195 -28.98 -16.33 9.20
C PRO A 195 -28.41 -17.47 10.04
N LYS A 196 -28.11 -18.61 9.42
CA LYS A 196 -27.51 -19.77 10.10
C LYS A 196 -26.26 -20.22 9.39
N LEU A 197 -25.17 -20.42 10.13
CA LEU A 197 -23.93 -20.98 9.58
C LEU A 197 -24.18 -22.41 9.03
N LEU A 198 -23.80 -22.62 7.78
CA LEU A 198 -23.81 -23.91 7.08
C LEU A 198 -22.43 -24.55 7.01
N GLU A 199 -21.42 -23.74 6.70
CA GLU A 199 -20.06 -24.22 6.45
C GLU A 199 -19.04 -23.14 6.81
N LYS A 200 -17.89 -23.57 7.33
CA LYS A 200 -16.78 -22.69 7.73
C LYS A 200 -15.46 -23.39 7.40
N MET A 201 -14.55 -22.67 6.77
CA MET A 201 -13.25 -23.19 6.31
C MET A 201 -12.16 -22.17 6.58
N GLU A 202 -11.06 -22.61 7.18
CA GLU A 202 -9.84 -21.80 7.27
C GLU A 202 -9.05 -21.89 5.97
N LYS A 203 -8.48 -20.76 5.54
CA LYS A 203 -7.70 -20.68 4.30
C LYS A 203 -6.31 -20.14 4.57
N HIS A 204 -5.36 -20.53 3.73
CA HIS A 204 -4.01 -19.98 3.74
C HIS A 204 -3.83 -18.88 2.68
N TRP A 205 -4.65 -18.90 1.64
CA TRP A 205 -4.65 -17.91 0.58
C TRP A 205 -6.03 -17.82 -0.07
N GLN A 206 -6.38 -16.64 -0.58
CA GLN A 206 -7.56 -16.43 -1.42
C GLN A 206 -7.33 -15.24 -2.37
N GLN A 207 -7.77 -15.40 -3.63
CA GLN A 207 -7.87 -14.29 -4.57
C GLN A 207 -9.21 -13.57 -4.40
N VAL A 208 -9.17 -12.24 -4.37
CA VAL A 208 -10.35 -11.38 -4.28
C VAL A 208 -10.38 -10.48 -5.50
N THR A 209 -11.41 -10.58 -6.32
CA THR A 209 -11.58 -9.65 -7.45
C THR A 209 -12.35 -8.43 -6.98
N LEU A 210 -11.76 -7.25 -7.12
CA LEU A 210 -12.42 -6.02 -6.69
C LEU A 210 -13.40 -5.54 -7.76
N PRO A 211 -14.62 -5.13 -7.39
CA PRO A 211 -15.63 -4.60 -8.31
C PRO A 211 -15.30 -3.14 -8.68
N LEU A 212 -14.17 -2.94 -9.37
CA LEU A 212 -13.77 -1.65 -9.92
C LEU A 212 -14.67 -1.26 -11.09
N ARG A 213 -14.84 0.05 -11.35
CA ARG A 213 -15.57 0.54 -12.53
C ARG A 213 -14.92 0.03 -13.83
N GLU A 214 -13.59 0.10 -13.87
CA GLU A 214 -12.76 -0.42 -14.94
C GLU A 214 -11.58 -1.18 -14.32
N GLN A 215 -11.29 -2.37 -14.84
CA GLN A 215 -10.06 -3.07 -14.49
C GLN A 215 -8.86 -2.32 -15.06
N LEU A 216 -7.79 -2.24 -14.27
CA LEU A 216 -6.56 -1.59 -14.68
C LEU A 216 -5.88 -2.40 -15.79
N PRO A 217 -5.51 -1.77 -16.92
CA PRO A 217 -4.84 -2.49 -18.00
C PRO A 217 -3.35 -2.68 -17.72
N SER A 218 -2.73 -1.81 -16.91
CA SER A 218 -1.31 -1.88 -16.61
C SER A 218 -0.92 -1.24 -15.26
N ILE A 219 0.31 -1.51 -14.82
CA ILE A 219 0.90 -0.89 -13.62
C ILE A 219 1.02 0.65 -13.72
N LYS A 220 0.97 1.23 -14.93
CA LYS A 220 1.03 2.70 -15.13
C LYS A 220 -0.23 3.40 -14.63
N ASP A 221 -1.33 2.66 -14.53
CA ASP A 221 -2.64 3.17 -14.12
C ASP A 221 -2.82 3.08 -12.59
N LEU A 222 -1.82 2.52 -11.90
CA LEU A 222 -1.80 2.37 -10.45
C LEU A 222 -1.22 3.62 -9.79
N GLY A 223 -1.99 4.26 -8.91
CA GLY A 223 -1.47 5.34 -8.06
C GLY A 223 -0.48 4.78 -7.04
N ILE A 224 0.74 5.32 -7.02
CA ILE A 224 1.77 4.95 -6.02
C ILE A 224 2.26 6.21 -5.33
N TRP A 225 2.34 6.17 -3.99
CA TRP A 225 2.86 7.24 -3.16
C TRP A 225 3.80 6.67 -2.09
N ALA A 226 4.95 7.32 -1.84
CA ALA A 226 5.91 6.88 -0.84
C ALA A 226 6.62 8.08 -0.18
N PRO A 227 6.73 8.13 1.16
CA PRO A 227 7.30 9.28 1.88
C PRO A 227 8.84 9.36 1.80
N LEU A 228 9.38 9.38 0.60
CA LEU A 228 10.82 9.31 0.32
C LEU A 228 11.40 10.68 -0.04
N VAL A 229 12.66 10.89 0.34
CA VAL A 229 13.49 12.02 -0.12
C VAL A 229 14.84 11.54 -0.64
N PRO A 230 15.42 12.19 -1.66
CA PRO A 230 16.66 11.74 -2.30
C PRO A 230 17.89 11.90 -1.41
N LEU A 231 18.80 10.92 -1.42
CA LEU A 231 20.09 10.96 -0.73
C LEU A 231 21.27 11.17 -1.67
N THR A 232 21.14 10.76 -2.92
CA THR A 232 22.23 10.73 -3.90
C THR A 232 21.73 11.16 -5.27
N GLN A 233 22.66 11.49 -6.16
CA GLN A 233 22.37 11.68 -7.58
C GLN A 233 22.10 10.32 -8.24
N PRO A 234 21.28 10.27 -9.31
CA PRO A 234 21.11 9.05 -10.08
C PRO A 234 22.41 8.66 -10.80
N ARG A 235 22.91 7.45 -10.55
CA ARG A 235 24.14 6.92 -11.16
C ARG A 235 23.86 5.71 -12.05
N VAL A 236 24.72 5.47 -13.03
CA VAL A 236 24.62 4.27 -13.90
C VAL A 236 25.34 3.10 -13.22
N VAL A 237 24.68 1.95 -13.10
CA VAL A 237 25.28 0.72 -12.57
C VAL A 237 26.26 0.16 -13.60
N THR A 238 27.53 0.01 -13.21
CA THR A 238 28.58 -0.55 -14.07
C THR A 238 28.88 -2.02 -13.74
N GLU A 239 28.68 -2.44 -12.49
CA GLU A 239 28.89 -3.81 -12.05
C GLU A 239 27.83 -4.25 -11.03
N SER A 240 27.19 -5.39 -11.28
CA SER A 240 26.19 -6.02 -10.41
C SER A 240 26.25 -7.54 -10.51
N PHE A 241 25.75 -8.24 -9.48
CA PHE A 241 25.62 -9.70 -9.46
C PHE A 241 24.42 -10.11 -8.60
N GLY A 242 23.39 -10.71 -9.20
CA GLY A 242 22.14 -10.98 -8.50
C GLY A 242 21.58 -9.69 -7.90
N ASN A 243 21.20 -9.74 -6.62
CA ASN A 243 20.71 -8.61 -5.85
C ASN A 243 21.81 -7.66 -5.31
N ILE A 244 23.07 -7.84 -5.72
CA ILE A 244 24.21 -7.05 -5.22
C ILE A 244 24.65 -6.04 -6.28
N VAL A 245 24.65 -4.76 -5.92
CA VAL A 245 25.25 -3.68 -6.72
C VAL A 245 26.66 -3.43 -6.22
N ARG A 246 27.65 -3.49 -7.11
CA ARG A 246 29.07 -3.37 -6.73
C ARG A 246 29.64 -2.00 -7.06
N ARG A 247 29.40 -1.54 -8.29
CA ARG A 247 30.02 -0.32 -8.81
C ARG A 247 29.04 0.50 -9.62
N VAL A 248 29.19 1.81 -9.52
CA VAL A 248 28.42 2.83 -10.26
C VAL A 248 29.38 3.80 -10.94
N ASN A 249 28.93 4.42 -12.03
CA ASN A 249 29.67 5.46 -12.73
C ASN A 249 29.43 6.82 -12.04
N VAL A 250 30.51 7.42 -11.55
CA VAL A 250 30.57 8.79 -11.04
C VAL A 250 31.66 9.49 -11.84
N ASP A 251 31.30 10.56 -12.55
CA ASP A 251 32.23 11.40 -13.33
C ASP A 251 33.14 10.60 -14.28
N ASP A 252 32.55 9.65 -15.01
CA ASP A 252 33.21 8.70 -15.93
C ASP A 252 34.14 7.68 -15.28
N GLU A 253 34.19 7.65 -13.95
CA GLU A 253 34.91 6.64 -13.18
C GLU A 253 33.94 5.62 -12.58
N SER A 254 34.25 4.33 -12.76
CA SER A 254 33.56 3.29 -12.02
C SER A 254 34.10 3.28 -10.58
N VAL A 255 33.23 3.50 -9.61
CA VAL A 255 33.53 3.56 -8.16
C VAL A 255 32.63 2.61 -7.37
N PRO A 256 32.97 2.22 -6.13
CA PRO A 256 32.10 1.39 -5.30
C PRO A 256 30.70 2.02 -5.13
N ALA A 257 29.65 1.20 -5.18
CA ALA A 257 28.26 1.68 -5.16
C ALA A 257 27.90 2.43 -3.86
N SER A 258 28.54 2.10 -2.74
CA SER A 258 28.31 2.78 -1.47
C SER A 258 29.04 4.12 -1.32
N ASN A 259 29.93 4.48 -2.25
CA ASN A 259 30.89 5.58 -2.07
C ASN A 259 30.22 6.94 -1.84
N GLU A 260 29.10 7.22 -2.50
CA GLU A 260 28.30 8.43 -2.27
C GLU A 260 27.25 8.27 -1.16
N LEU A 261 26.76 7.04 -0.96
CA LEU A 261 25.69 6.73 -0.01
C LEU A 261 26.18 6.81 1.45
N GLU A 262 27.36 6.26 1.75
CA GLU A 262 27.91 6.24 3.11
C GLU A 262 28.05 7.66 3.69
N PRO A 263 28.69 8.65 3.00
CA PRO A 263 28.76 10.01 3.50
C PRO A 263 27.40 10.71 3.61
N ALA A 264 26.48 10.47 2.66
CA ALA A 264 25.14 11.07 2.69
C ALA A 264 24.32 10.59 3.90
N VAL A 265 24.46 9.32 4.26
CA VAL A 265 23.86 8.71 5.45
C VAL A 265 24.46 9.29 6.73
N ASP A 266 25.77 9.45 6.80
CA ASP A 266 26.45 10.06 7.95
C ASP A 266 26.05 11.55 8.12
N GLU A 267 25.92 12.29 7.02
CA GLU A 267 25.44 13.67 7.04
C GLU A 267 23.98 13.75 7.51
N LEU A 268 23.12 12.86 7.01
CA LEU A 268 21.72 12.79 7.41
C LEU A 268 21.58 12.51 8.91
N HIS A 269 22.34 11.55 9.44
CA HIS A 269 22.36 11.25 10.88
C HIS A 269 22.88 12.43 11.72
N SER A 270 23.87 13.18 11.24
CA SER A 270 24.48 14.27 12.01
C SER A 270 23.72 15.58 11.95
N ARG A 271 23.12 15.93 10.80
CA ARG A 271 22.47 17.24 10.57
C ARG A 271 20.95 17.20 10.57
N LYS A 272 20.37 16.03 10.31
CA LYS A 272 18.93 15.88 10.02
C LYS A 272 18.34 14.64 10.71
N SER A 273 18.84 14.27 11.88
CA SER A 273 18.37 13.10 12.66
C SER A 273 16.85 13.11 12.93
N ASN A 274 16.23 14.29 12.96
CA ASN A 274 14.78 14.45 13.18
C ASN A 274 13.94 14.17 11.92
N LEU A 275 14.53 14.02 10.74
CA LEU A 275 13.79 13.75 9.50
C LEU A 275 13.40 12.28 9.34
N VAL A 276 14.11 11.37 10.02
CA VAL A 276 14.10 9.93 9.71
C VAL A 276 13.87 9.07 10.94
N GLN A 277 13.06 8.03 10.79
CA GLN A 277 12.79 7.04 11.85
C GLN A 277 14.02 6.18 12.13
N SER A 278 14.22 5.83 13.39
CA SER A 278 15.10 4.74 13.78
C SER A 278 14.28 3.45 13.96
N PRO A 279 14.65 2.32 13.34
CA PRO A 279 15.79 2.14 12.45
C PRO A 279 15.57 2.78 11.07
N MET A 280 16.60 3.46 10.57
CA MET A 280 16.55 4.14 9.28
C MET A 280 16.60 3.12 8.14
N GLY A 281 15.54 3.11 7.32
CA GLY A 281 15.53 2.36 6.06
C GLY A 281 16.09 3.20 4.92
N ILE A 282 16.85 2.58 4.04
CA ILE A 282 17.32 3.17 2.78
C ILE A 282 16.70 2.36 1.65
N TRP A 283 16.23 3.05 0.61
CA TRP A 283 15.69 2.42 -0.58
C TRP A 283 16.43 2.90 -1.83
N ALA A 284 16.53 2.03 -2.83
CA ALA A 284 17.05 2.36 -4.14
C ALA A 284 15.96 2.18 -5.19
N VAL A 285 15.74 3.20 -6.03
CA VAL A 285 14.99 3.01 -7.27
C VAL A 285 15.94 2.56 -8.35
N ILE A 286 15.56 1.52 -9.09
CA ILE A 286 16.34 0.97 -10.20
C ILE A 286 15.50 1.05 -11.46
N THR A 287 16.00 1.78 -12.45
CA THR A 287 15.33 1.97 -13.75
C THR A 287 16.16 1.30 -14.84
N PRO A 288 15.63 0.25 -15.50
CA PRO A 288 16.36 -0.47 -16.55
C PRO A 288 16.74 0.42 -17.75
N PRO A 289 17.87 0.13 -18.44
CA PRO A 289 18.37 0.97 -19.53
C PRO A 289 17.40 1.05 -20.72
N THR A 290 16.61 -0.01 -20.94
CA THR A 290 15.71 -0.15 -22.09
C THR A 290 14.59 0.91 -22.10
N PHE A 291 14.20 1.42 -20.94
CA PHE A 291 13.15 2.44 -20.83
C PHE A 291 13.68 3.86 -20.70
N ALA A 292 14.97 4.03 -20.37
CA ALA A 292 15.62 5.33 -20.33
C ALA A 292 15.72 6.00 -21.73
N GLN A 293 15.60 5.22 -22.80
CA GLN A 293 15.77 5.66 -24.20
C GLN A 293 14.45 5.84 -24.99
N VAL A 294 13.34 5.17 -24.61
CA VAL A 294 12.12 5.07 -25.44
C VAL A 294 11.12 6.24 -25.25
N GLY A 295 11.32 7.09 -24.24
CA GLY A 295 10.38 8.18 -23.89
C GLY A 295 10.86 9.60 -24.21
N SER A 296 11.47 9.86 -25.37
CA SER A 296 12.05 11.18 -25.70
C SER A 296 11.07 12.36 -25.81
N ASN A 297 9.77 12.17 -25.60
CA ASN A 297 8.76 13.24 -25.71
C ASN A 297 7.77 13.38 -24.52
N ALA A 298 7.90 12.60 -23.44
CA ALA A 298 7.15 12.85 -22.21
C ALA A 298 8.01 13.73 -21.30
N SER A 299 7.46 14.87 -20.84
CA SER A 299 8.12 15.83 -19.94
C SER A 299 8.92 15.11 -18.85
N ARG A 300 10.24 15.02 -19.02
CA ARG A 300 11.14 14.47 -18.01
C ARG A 300 11.05 15.41 -16.82
N SER A 301 10.33 15.02 -15.77
CA SER A 301 10.56 15.63 -14.47
C SER A 301 12.05 15.43 -14.17
N ALA A 302 12.75 16.52 -13.82
CA ALA A 302 14.15 16.43 -13.46
C ALA A 302 14.33 15.40 -12.35
N ASP A 303 15.40 14.60 -12.41
CA ASP A 303 15.72 13.65 -11.35
C ASP A 303 15.82 14.42 -10.00
N PRO A 304 15.23 13.92 -8.91
CA PRO A 304 15.21 14.64 -7.63
C PRO A 304 16.63 14.93 -7.13
N ASP A 305 16.90 16.19 -6.82
CA ASP A 305 18.23 16.62 -6.38
C ASP A 305 18.44 16.33 -4.88
N PRO A 306 19.45 15.54 -4.48
CA PRO A 306 19.80 15.34 -3.08
C PRO A 306 20.11 16.63 -2.30
N GLU A 307 20.56 17.72 -2.95
CA GLU A 307 20.79 18.99 -2.25
C GLU A 307 19.52 19.52 -1.57
N ALA A 308 18.34 19.22 -2.13
CA ALA A 308 17.06 19.60 -1.55
C ALA A 308 16.85 19.00 -0.15
N THR A 309 17.33 17.77 0.10
CA THR A 309 17.24 17.08 1.40
C THR A 309 18.11 17.77 2.46
N PHE A 310 19.28 18.26 2.08
CA PHE A 310 20.26 18.84 3.00
C PHE A 310 20.16 20.36 3.15
N GLY A 311 19.38 21.04 2.29
CA GLY A 311 19.18 22.49 2.35
C GLY A 311 18.61 23.01 3.69
N GLU A 312 18.94 24.27 4.02
CA GLU A 312 18.52 24.93 5.26
C GLU A 312 17.02 25.28 5.27
N ASN A 313 16.43 25.61 4.11
CA ASN A 313 15.01 25.97 3.95
C ASN A 313 14.13 24.81 3.45
N LEU A 314 14.42 23.59 3.91
CA LEU A 314 13.71 22.38 3.49
C LEU A 314 12.21 22.45 3.82
N ASN A 315 11.37 22.45 2.80
CA ASN A 315 9.97 22.03 2.93
C ASN A 315 9.86 20.53 2.64
N ILE A 316 9.86 19.72 3.69
CA ILE A 316 9.86 18.26 3.59
C ILE A 316 8.61 17.75 2.85
N THR A 317 7.46 18.37 3.08
CA THR A 317 6.18 17.96 2.47
C THR A 317 6.21 18.14 0.95
N ASP A 318 6.68 19.29 0.47
CA ASP A 318 6.81 19.55 -0.97
C ASP A 318 7.86 18.64 -1.61
N LEU A 319 8.96 18.36 -0.91
CA LEU A 319 10.00 17.45 -1.38
C LEU A 319 9.49 16.02 -1.49
N VAL A 320 8.75 15.53 -0.50
CA VAL A 320 8.13 14.20 -0.52
C VAL A 320 7.08 14.10 -1.64
N ALA A 321 6.25 15.13 -1.82
CA ALA A 321 5.22 15.14 -2.86
C ALA A 321 5.82 15.13 -4.28
N SER A 322 6.85 15.95 -4.51
CA SER A 322 7.57 15.99 -5.79
C SER A 322 8.34 14.68 -6.05
N THR A 323 9.01 14.14 -5.03
CA THR A 323 9.71 12.85 -5.12
C THR A 323 8.73 11.71 -5.40
N SER A 324 7.59 11.64 -4.71
CA SER A 324 6.53 10.65 -4.99
C SER A 324 6.01 10.74 -6.42
N SER A 325 5.78 11.95 -6.92
CA SER A 325 5.33 12.17 -8.30
C SER A 325 6.36 11.71 -9.32
N HIS A 326 7.65 11.94 -9.04
CA HIS A 326 8.73 11.43 -9.87
C HIS A 326 8.82 9.89 -9.83
N LEU A 327 8.72 9.28 -8.64
CA LEU A 327 8.74 7.83 -8.47
C LEU A 327 7.59 7.15 -9.22
N HIS A 328 6.37 7.72 -9.18
CA HIS A 328 5.25 7.25 -10.00
C HIS A 328 5.64 7.22 -11.49
N GLY A 329 6.22 8.30 -12.02
CA GLY A 329 6.72 8.35 -13.39
C GLY A 329 7.75 7.26 -13.69
N LEU A 330 8.67 6.97 -12.76
CA LEU A 330 9.65 5.90 -12.90
C LEU A 330 9.00 4.51 -12.89
N TYR A 331 8.01 4.24 -12.04
CA TYR A 331 7.30 2.95 -12.03
C TYR A 331 6.67 2.63 -13.38
N GLY A 332 6.06 3.64 -14.02
CA GLY A 332 5.52 3.51 -15.37
C GLY A 332 6.58 3.28 -16.46
N GLN A 333 7.84 3.55 -16.17
CA GLN A 333 9.00 3.27 -17.01
C GLN A 333 9.75 2.00 -16.61
N GLY A 334 9.16 1.14 -15.76
CA GLY A 334 9.82 -0.08 -15.28
C GLY A 334 10.75 0.11 -14.09
N GLY A 335 10.79 1.32 -13.53
CA GLY A 335 11.45 1.61 -12.27
C GLY A 335 10.89 0.74 -11.15
N ARG A 336 11.76 0.17 -10.32
CA ARG A 336 11.36 -0.62 -9.14
C ARG A 336 12.16 -0.17 -7.94
N LEU A 337 11.48 -0.12 -6.79
CA LEU A 337 12.07 0.28 -5.54
C LEU A 337 12.49 -0.97 -4.74
N TYR A 338 13.69 -0.93 -4.17
CA TYR A 338 14.26 -2.02 -3.39
C TYR A 338 14.83 -1.48 -2.08
N GLN A 339 14.56 -2.15 -0.96
CA GLN A 339 15.21 -1.82 0.30
C GLN A 339 16.69 -2.26 0.27
N ILE A 340 17.58 -1.43 0.82
CA ILE A 340 18.97 -1.80 1.07
C ILE A 340 19.03 -2.60 2.37
N LEU A 341 19.48 -3.85 2.30
CA LEU A 341 19.62 -4.74 3.45
C LEU A 341 20.99 -4.60 4.13
N SER A 342 22.04 -4.35 3.36
CA SER A 342 23.39 -4.17 3.90
C SER A 342 24.31 -3.44 2.93
N GLY A 343 25.29 -2.73 3.50
CA GLY A 343 26.50 -2.26 2.81
C GLY A 343 27.70 -3.10 3.22
N GLY A 344 28.47 -3.60 2.25
CA GLY A 344 29.67 -4.38 2.47
C GLY A 344 30.76 -3.50 3.10
N GLY A 345 31.27 -3.94 4.25
CA GLY A 345 32.19 -3.15 5.08
C GLY A 345 33.44 -2.66 4.35
N GLY A 346 34.04 -1.57 4.85
CA GLY A 346 35.08 -0.75 4.19
C GLY A 346 36.41 -1.40 3.79
N TRP A 347 36.56 -2.73 3.80
CA TRP A 347 37.82 -3.44 3.60
C TRP A 347 37.70 -4.66 2.67
N GLY A 348 38.73 -4.90 1.86
CA GLY A 348 38.86 -6.09 1.00
C GLY A 348 37.91 -6.12 -0.20
N ALA A 349 37.73 -7.31 -0.79
CA ALA A 349 36.91 -7.51 -2.00
C ALA A 349 35.40 -7.30 -1.82
N LYS A 350 34.95 -7.04 -0.58
CA LYS A 350 33.55 -6.76 -0.22
C LYS A 350 33.30 -5.27 0.07
N LYS A 351 34.31 -4.42 -0.13
CA LYS A 351 34.21 -2.98 0.11
C LYS A 351 33.16 -2.33 -0.79
N GLY A 352 32.15 -1.75 -0.16
CA GLY A 352 31.15 -0.92 -0.81
C GLY A 352 30.15 -1.64 -1.71
N LEU A 353 29.95 -2.94 -1.45
CA LEU A 353 28.85 -3.72 -2.03
C LEU A 353 27.53 -3.29 -1.41
N LEU A 354 26.45 -3.18 -2.19
CA LEU A 354 25.11 -2.92 -1.65
C LEU A 354 24.21 -4.11 -1.96
N SER A 355 23.62 -4.70 -0.93
CA SER A 355 22.67 -5.81 -1.08
C SER A 355 21.25 -5.27 -1.04
N LEU A 356 20.48 -5.56 -2.08
CA LEU A 356 19.05 -5.24 -2.19
C LEU A 356 18.19 -6.36 -1.60
N ASP A 357 17.01 -6.04 -1.09
CA ASP A 357 16.01 -7.04 -0.66
C ASP A 357 15.59 -7.88 -1.88
N PRO A 358 15.91 -9.19 -1.92
CA PRO A 358 15.58 -10.03 -3.06
C PRO A 358 14.11 -10.45 -3.08
N GLN A 359 13.34 -10.21 -2.00
CA GLN A 359 11.99 -10.70 -1.87
C GLN A 359 11.02 -9.95 -2.80
N ARG A 360 10.37 -10.69 -3.70
CA ARG A 360 9.41 -10.16 -4.69
C ARG A 360 8.00 -10.70 -4.56
N THR A 361 7.85 -11.81 -3.85
CA THR A 361 6.58 -12.50 -3.58
C THR A 361 6.51 -12.84 -2.09
N HIS A 362 5.29 -12.94 -1.56
CA HIS A 362 5.07 -13.35 -0.17
C HIS A 362 5.38 -14.83 0.04
N PHE A 363 4.70 -15.67 -0.75
CA PHE A 363 4.91 -17.11 -0.78
C PHE A 363 6.12 -17.47 -1.63
N ALA A 364 6.69 -18.63 -1.32
CA ALA A 364 7.69 -19.25 -2.15
C ALA A 364 7.09 -19.60 -3.51
N LEU A 365 7.95 -19.59 -4.52
CA LEU A 365 7.58 -20.06 -5.83
C LEU A 365 7.59 -21.58 -5.87
N SER A 366 6.90 -22.17 -6.83
CA SER A 366 7.11 -23.59 -7.13
C SER A 366 8.52 -23.82 -7.72
N GLU A 367 9.04 -25.04 -7.64
CA GLU A 367 10.34 -25.38 -8.23
C GLU A 367 10.39 -25.05 -9.74
N GLU A 368 9.27 -25.23 -10.45
CA GLU A 368 9.14 -24.87 -11.86
C GLU A 368 9.23 -23.35 -12.07
N GLU A 369 8.53 -22.56 -11.25
CA GLU A 369 8.55 -21.09 -11.31
C GLU A 369 9.95 -20.55 -10.97
N GLU A 370 10.64 -21.14 -9.99
CA GLU A 370 12.04 -20.81 -9.66
C GLU A 370 12.99 -21.12 -10.81
N MET A 371 12.83 -22.29 -11.43
CA MET A 371 13.63 -22.69 -12.60
C MET A 371 13.44 -21.71 -13.76
N GLN A 372 12.20 -21.30 -14.04
CA GLN A 372 11.91 -20.32 -15.09
C GLN A 372 12.58 -18.97 -14.78
N ARG A 373 12.48 -18.48 -13.54
CA ARG A 373 13.16 -17.24 -13.13
C ARG A 373 14.68 -17.34 -13.21
N PHE A 374 15.25 -18.50 -12.88
CA PHE A 374 16.69 -18.74 -12.98
C PHE A 374 17.18 -18.70 -14.43
N ILE A 375 16.46 -19.34 -15.35
CA ILE A 375 16.76 -19.29 -16.79
C ILE A 375 16.70 -17.83 -17.30
N GLN A 376 15.64 -17.09 -16.95
CA GLN A 376 15.52 -15.68 -17.30
C GLN A 376 16.69 -14.84 -16.75
N ALA A 377 17.15 -15.13 -15.53
CA ALA A 377 18.28 -14.42 -14.93
C ALA A 377 19.60 -14.69 -15.66
N MET A 378 19.82 -15.92 -16.16
CA MET A 378 20.99 -16.26 -16.97
C MET A 378 20.98 -15.60 -18.34
N ASP A 379 19.81 -15.42 -18.94
CA ASP A 379 19.62 -14.74 -20.23
C ASP A 379 19.65 -13.19 -20.11
N GLY A 380 20.22 -12.66 -19.02
CA GLY A 380 20.39 -11.23 -18.80
C GLY A 380 19.27 -10.56 -17.98
N GLY A 381 18.29 -11.32 -17.49
CA GLY A 381 17.26 -10.90 -16.53
C GLY A 381 17.78 -10.73 -15.10
N ASN A 382 18.95 -10.12 -14.95
CA ASN A 382 19.58 -9.92 -13.65
C ASN A 382 18.71 -8.98 -12.78
N PHE A 383 18.76 -9.14 -11.46
CA PHE A 383 17.96 -8.33 -10.53
C PHE A 383 18.22 -6.82 -10.71
N VAL A 384 19.48 -6.48 -11.04
CA VAL A 384 19.92 -5.15 -11.44
C VAL A 384 20.76 -5.28 -12.71
N PRO A 385 20.18 -5.05 -13.91
CA PRO A 385 20.95 -5.09 -15.15
C PRO A 385 22.03 -4.00 -15.17
N VAL A 386 23.21 -4.31 -15.69
CA VAL A 386 24.26 -3.30 -15.96
C VAL A 386 23.71 -2.28 -16.96
N GLY A 387 24.02 -1.00 -16.75
CA GLY A 387 23.44 0.11 -17.50
C GLY A 387 22.15 0.68 -16.91
N SER A 388 21.55 0.03 -15.91
CA SER A 388 20.41 0.60 -15.18
C SER A 388 20.81 1.86 -14.43
N LYS A 389 19.90 2.81 -14.30
CA LYS A 389 20.05 3.94 -13.38
C LYS A 389 19.63 3.51 -11.97
N ILE A 390 20.42 3.91 -10.97
CA ILE A 390 20.13 3.72 -9.55
C ILE A 390 20.18 5.06 -8.82
N GLN A 391 19.20 5.32 -7.96
CA GLN A 391 19.19 6.47 -7.04
C GLN A 391 18.73 6.02 -5.65
N PHE A 392 19.41 6.51 -4.60
CA PHE A 392 19.10 6.18 -3.21
C PHE A 392 18.23 7.24 -2.54
N PHE A 393 17.32 6.78 -1.69
CA PHE A 393 16.33 7.56 -0.96
C PHE A 393 16.23 7.09 0.49
N VAL A 394 15.72 7.97 1.35
CA VAL A 394 15.37 7.66 2.74
C VAL A 394 13.90 7.93 3.00
N SER A 395 13.27 7.12 3.86
CA SER A 395 11.89 7.33 4.30
C SER A 395 11.84 8.37 5.40
N THR A 396 10.82 9.22 5.33
CA THR A 396 10.55 10.31 6.27
C THR A 396 9.33 9.98 7.14
N GLU A 397 9.20 10.67 8.28
CA GLU A 397 7.99 10.61 9.12
C GLU A 397 6.82 11.46 8.60
N THR A 398 7.03 12.20 7.50
CA THR A 398 6.05 13.16 7.02
C THR A 398 4.73 12.47 6.75
N SER A 399 3.71 12.89 7.49
CA SER A 399 2.34 12.46 7.21
C SER A 399 1.95 13.06 5.85
N ALA A 400 1.39 12.25 4.96
CA ALA A 400 0.84 12.70 3.67
C ALA A 400 -0.26 13.76 3.84
N THR A 401 -0.76 13.94 5.06
CA THR A 401 -1.56 15.10 5.48
C THR A 401 -0.72 16.35 5.46
N GLU A 402 -0.60 16.90 4.26
CA GLU A 402 -0.66 18.32 3.88
C GLU A 402 -0.29 18.51 2.40
N ALA A 403 -0.31 17.45 1.59
CA ALA A 403 -0.66 17.63 0.19
C ALA A 403 -2.07 18.25 0.16
N SER A 404 -2.20 19.44 -0.43
CA SER A 404 -3.36 20.33 -0.43
C SER A 404 -4.61 19.81 -1.17
N GLY A 405 -4.82 18.50 -1.17
CA GLY A 405 -5.94 17.80 -1.80
C GLY A 405 -7.00 17.35 -0.79
N THR A 406 -8.26 17.37 -1.22
CA THR A 406 -9.35 16.71 -0.52
C THR A 406 -9.15 15.20 -0.54
N PRO A 407 -9.30 14.47 0.59
CA PRO A 407 -9.19 13.01 0.59
C PRO A 407 -10.14 12.38 -0.43
N SER A 408 -9.61 11.58 -1.35
CA SER A 408 -10.43 10.87 -2.35
C SER A 408 -10.72 9.45 -1.85
N PRO A 409 -11.99 9.06 -1.67
CA PRO A 409 -12.34 7.67 -1.41
C PRO A 409 -11.94 6.79 -2.61
N GLY A 410 -11.67 5.52 -2.36
CA GLY A 410 -11.28 4.56 -3.39
C GLY A 410 -10.74 3.27 -2.77
N VAL A 411 -10.02 2.50 -3.59
CA VAL A 411 -9.31 1.30 -3.12
C VAL A 411 -7.89 1.66 -2.74
N VAL A 412 -7.49 1.42 -1.50
CA VAL A 412 -6.17 1.81 -0.97
C VAL A 412 -5.49 0.64 -0.27
N PHE A 413 -4.33 0.25 -0.74
CA PHE A 413 -3.42 -0.68 -0.07
C PHE A 413 -2.11 0.01 0.27
N GLY A 414 -1.31 -0.57 1.15
CA GLY A 414 -0.02 0.02 1.46
C GLY A 414 0.63 -0.57 2.67
N THR A 415 1.55 0.19 3.26
CA THR A 415 2.29 -0.24 4.43
C THR A 415 2.01 0.67 5.61
N ALA A 416 2.12 0.14 6.82
CA ALA A 416 2.10 0.94 8.04
C ALA A 416 3.52 1.14 8.58
N SER A 417 3.75 2.22 9.31
CA SER A 417 4.93 2.29 10.18
C SER A 417 4.70 1.42 11.41
N ARG A 418 5.71 0.64 11.79
CA ARG A 418 5.70 -0.19 13.00
C ARG A 418 5.70 0.64 14.29
N ILE A 419 6.02 1.94 14.19
CA ILE A 419 6.14 2.88 15.30
C ILE A 419 4.91 3.79 15.28
N HIS A 420 3.80 3.31 15.83
CA HIS A 420 2.72 4.19 16.24
C HIS A 420 2.53 4.04 17.76
N ASP A 421 3.08 5.01 18.50
CA ASP A 421 2.63 5.26 19.86
C ASP A 421 1.18 5.76 19.79
N SER A 422 0.28 4.95 20.33
CA SER A 422 -1.14 5.24 20.44
C SER A 422 -1.38 6.41 21.41
N THR A 423 -1.22 7.63 20.91
CA THR A 423 -2.06 8.72 21.43
C THR A 423 -3.41 8.59 20.74
N ASP A 424 -4.25 7.74 21.36
CA ASP A 424 -5.65 7.54 21.00
C ASP A 424 -6.41 8.85 21.23
N ALA A 425 -6.32 9.77 20.27
CA ALA A 425 -7.30 10.82 20.14
C ALA A 425 -8.65 10.14 19.88
N GLU A 426 -9.59 10.36 20.80
CA GLU A 426 -10.95 9.81 20.76
C GLU A 426 -11.56 10.09 19.38
N SER A 427 -11.96 9.04 18.66
CA SER A 427 -12.67 9.18 17.39
C SER A 427 -14.02 8.46 17.49
N ASP A 428 -15.07 9.17 17.08
CA ASP A 428 -16.42 8.62 16.93
C ASP A 428 -16.44 7.55 15.84
N THR A 429 -17.41 6.65 15.90
CA THR A 429 -17.64 5.69 14.81
C THR A 429 -18.05 6.42 13.53
N VAL A 430 -17.24 6.29 12.48
CA VAL A 430 -17.46 6.95 11.19
C VAL A 430 -17.45 5.92 10.07
N VAL A 431 -18.45 5.98 9.19
CA VAL A 431 -18.46 5.22 7.93
C VAL A 431 -17.90 6.06 6.79
N LEU A 432 -16.99 5.47 6.02
CA LEU A 432 -16.42 5.97 4.78
C LEU A 432 -17.00 5.17 3.62
N GLU A 433 -17.94 5.76 2.88
CA GLU A 433 -18.47 5.17 1.65
C GLU A 433 -17.42 5.20 0.52
N ASN A 434 -17.55 4.29 -0.44
CA ASN A 434 -16.62 4.12 -1.58
C ASN A 434 -15.16 3.98 -1.13
N HIS A 435 -14.91 3.40 0.04
CA HIS A 435 -13.56 3.18 0.56
C HIS A 435 -13.34 1.73 0.95
N PHE A 436 -12.26 1.13 0.44
CA PHE A 436 -11.83 -0.21 0.80
C PHE A 436 -10.31 -0.27 0.85
N GLY A 437 -9.74 -0.89 1.88
CA GLY A 437 -8.30 -0.94 1.95
C GLY A 437 -7.71 -1.60 3.18
N ALA A 438 -6.42 -1.94 3.07
CA ALA A 438 -5.64 -2.51 4.15
C ALA A 438 -4.17 -2.09 4.05
N LEU A 439 -3.51 -2.06 5.19
CA LEU A 439 -2.07 -1.86 5.30
C LEU A 439 -1.43 -3.13 5.85
N SER A 440 -0.21 -3.44 5.40
CA SER A 440 0.63 -4.51 5.92
C SER A 440 1.90 -3.97 6.58
N ASN A 441 2.32 -4.60 7.68
CA ASN A 441 3.59 -4.33 8.36
C ASN A 441 4.81 -5.01 7.70
N ASP A 442 4.58 -5.96 6.81
CA ASP A 442 5.62 -6.74 6.12
C ASP A 442 5.84 -6.29 4.66
N GLY A 443 4.91 -5.51 4.12
CA GLY A 443 4.95 -4.98 2.77
C GLY A 443 3.79 -5.46 1.90
N ILE A 444 3.64 -4.84 0.73
CA ILE A 444 2.67 -5.25 -0.28
C ILE A 444 3.43 -5.77 -1.48
N PHE A 445 3.01 -6.91 -2.03
CA PHE A 445 3.62 -7.49 -3.21
C PHE A 445 2.76 -7.18 -4.43
N VAL A 446 3.38 -6.73 -5.50
CA VAL A 446 2.71 -6.39 -6.76
C VAL A 446 3.21 -7.36 -7.80
N THR A 447 2.30 -8.03 -8.50
CA THR A 447 2.63 -8.91 -9.64
C THR A 447 1.88 -8.43 -10.87
N SER A 448 2.56 -8.43 -12.01
CA SER A 448 2.00 -7.91 -13.27
C SER A 448 2.31 -8.85 -14.42
N SER A 449 1.40 -8.94 -15.38
CA SER A 449 1.53 -9.79 -16.57
C SER A 449 1.67 -8.93 -17.83
N ASP A 450 2.40 -7.82 -17.73
CA ASP A 450 2.57 -6.91 -18.87
C ASP A 450 3.41 -7.60 -19.97
N ALA A 451 2.83 -7.85 -21.14
CA ALA A 451 3.48 -8.59 -22.24
C ALA A 451 4.78 -7.92 -22.75
N ALA A 452 4.92 -6.61 -22.53
CA ALA A 452 6.16 -5.88 -22.82
C ALA A 452 7.35 -6.35 -21.94
N ALA A 453 7.06 -6.95 -20.78
CA ALA A 453 8.04 -7.53 -19.86
C ALA A 453 8.72 -8.79 -20.41
N GLU A 454 7.95 -9.66 -21.08
CA GLU A 454 8.47 -10.94 -21.59
C GLU A 454 9.57 -10.74 -22.65
N THR A 455 9.58 -9.58 -23.30
CA THR A 455 10.51 -9.26 -24.39
C THR A 455 11.64 -8.32 -23.99
N THR A 456 11.62 -7.77 -22.76
CA THR A 456 12.60 -6.77 -22.32
C THR A 456 13.50 -7.33 -21.21
N PRO A 457 14.78 -7.65 -21.52
CA PRO A 457 15.72 -8.16 -20.53
C PRO A 457 15.83 -7.23 -19.31
N GLY A 458 15.67 -7.80 -18.11
CA GLY A 458 15.81 -7.08 -16.84
C GLY A 458 14.59 -6.30 -16.34
N TYR A 459 13.45 -6.38 -17.04
CA TYR A 459 12.19 -5.83 -16.56
C TYR A 459 11.52 -6.80 -15.58
N ASN A 460 11.44 -6.40 -14.30
CA ASN A 460 10.81 -7.22 -13.26
C ASN A 460 9.37 -6.75 -13.02
N ASN A 461 8.40 -7.61 -13.31
CA ASN A 461 6.99 -7.33 -13.04
C ASN A 461 6.64 -7.44 -11.57
N ASP A 462 7.35 -8.31 -10.86
CA ASP A 462 7.07 -8.63 -9.47
C ASP A 462 7.99 -7.83 -8.55
N TRP A 463 7.40 -7.13 -7.59
CA TRP A 463 8.15 -6.33 -6.63
C TRP A 463 7.41 -6.18 -5.31
N LYS A 464 8.15 -5.76 -4.29
CA LYS A 464 7.67 -5.55 -2.93
C LYS A 464 7.75 -4.07 -2.57
N LEU A 465 6.62 -3.49 -2.23
CA LEU A 465 6.55 -2.18 -1.60
C LEU A 465 6.63 -2.35 -0.08
N ASN A 466 7.74 -1.91 0.51
CA ASN A 466 7.94 -1.98 1.97
C ASN A 466 8.43 -0.67 2.59
N VAL A 467 8.35 0.45 1.85
CA VAL A 467 8.59 1.79 2.41
C VAL A 467 7.50 2.06 3.44
N PRO A 468 7.80 2.39 4.71
CA PRO A 468 6.80 2.72 5.71
C PRO A 468 5.82 3.79 5.22
N ASN A 469 4.55 3.66 5.58
CA ASN A 469 3.48 4.61 5.23
C ASN A 469 3.24 4.82 3.72
N SER A 470 3.80 3.98 2.85
CA SER A 470 3.54 4.09 1.41
C SER A 470 2.13 3.59 1.06
N ARG A 471 1.61 4.06 -0.08
CA ARG A 471 0.25 3.77 -0.57
C ARG A 471 0.29 3.34 -2.02
N ILE A 472 -0.53 2.35 -2.33
CA ILE A 472 -0.95 1.93 -3.65
C ILE A 472 -2.45 2.16 -3.70
N PHE A 473 -2.95 2.91 -4.67
CA PHE A 473 -4.37 3.23 -4.71
C PHE A 473 -4.93 3.29 -6.12
N VAL A 474 -6.22 3.00 -6.21
CA VAL A 474 -7.04 3.23 -7.40
C VAL A 474 -7.99 4.35 -7.05
N ALA A 475 -7.80 5.51 -7.69
CA ALA A 475 -8.70 6.64 -7.52
C ALA A 475 -10.03 6.33 -8.21
N ASP A 476 -11.15 6.57 -7.54
CA ASP A 476 -12.46 6.52 -8.18
C ASP A 476 -12.54 7.75 -9.10
N GLN A 477 -12.40 7.55 -10.42
CA GLN A 477 -12.58 8.64 -11.37
C GLN A 477 -14.07 9.01 -11.38
N GLU A 478 -14.41 10.23 -10.95
CA GLU A 478 -15.80 10.73 -10.92
C GLU A 478 -16.50 10.59 -12.26
#